data_AF-A0A2G8KR93-F1
#
_entry.id   AF-A0A2G8KR93-F1
#
_cell.length_a   1.000
_cell.length_b   1.000
_cell.length_c   1.000
_cell.angle_alpha   90.00
_cell.angle_beta   90.00
_cell.angle_gamma   90.00
#
_symmetry.space_group_name_H-M   'P 1'
#
loop_
_entity.id
_entity.type
_entity.pdbx_description
1 polymer ?
#
loop_
_entity_poly.entity_id
_entity_poly.type
_entity_poly.pdbx_seq_one_letter_code
_entity_poly.pdbx_strand_id
1 'polypeptide(L)'
;MMANFNLKINKYLKAEQLFKETIKLLLDAGFVQHDPAVLEISLKLAGIYDLQYRYTEAEAGFQFCLSKAEEGLKIFKEKGEEDIEQEMNLYAMLGVSLDAYGKFMLKRKHYDVAEDAYIRAIKICENELADKGKPHPQTATLLNDLGTVYEQKKNYKKAMEMVCRAEKLAQDSPDNLAVILCNKASLLLRNGDREEATALFRRALRLAEKSQDDDTIIFVRIAMSKLAAPLRKTD
;
A
#
# COMPACT_ATOMS: atom_id res chain seq x y z
N MET A 1 22.09 -5.96 -5.48
CA MET A 1 21.45 -7.30 -5.58
C MET A 1 21.50 -8.12 -4.29
N MET A 2 22.62 -8.18 -3.55
CA MET A 2 22.71 -9.03 -2.34
C MET A 2 21.76 -8.61 -1.19
N ALA A 3 21.49 -7.32 -0.98
CA ALA A 3 20.59 -6.87 0.08
C ALA A 3 19.15 -7.34 -0.13
N ASN A 4 18.59 -7.11 -1.32
CA ASN A 4 17.25 -7.59 -1.71
C ASN A 4 17.14 -9.13 -1.65
N PHE A 5 18.21 -9.85 -2.02
CA PHE A 5 18.23 -11.31 -1.90
C PHE A 5 18.12 -11.74 -0.43
N ASN A 6 18.90 -11.14 0.47
CA ASN A 6 18.83 -11.46 1.91
C ASN A 6 17.47 -11.10 2.51
N LEU A 7 16.84 -10.02 2.06
CA LEU A 7 15.48 -9.66 2.45
C LEU A 7 14.47 -10.75 2.05
N LYS A 8 14.55 -11.25 0.80
CA LYS A 8 13.66 -12.32 0.31
C LYS A 8 13.78 -13.63 1.09
N ILE A 9 14.96 -13.93 1.64
CA ILE A 9 15.20 -15.13 2.46
C ILE A 9 15.15 -14.84 3.97
N ASN A 10 14.50 -13.75 4.38
CA ASN A 10 14.28 -13.34 5.78
C ASN A 10 15.55 -13.15 6.62
N LYS A 11 16.70 -12.89 5.99
CA LYS A 11 17.97 -12.55 6.67
C LYS A 11 18.02 -11.04 6.96
N TYR A 12 17.14 -10.58 7.83
CA TYR A 12 16.90 -9.16 8.07
C TYR A 12 18.13 -8.39 8.56
N LEU A 13 18.92 -8.92 9.49
CA LEU A 13 20.13 -8.26 10.00
C LEU A 13 21.19 -8.06 8.89
N LYS A 14 21.35 -9.06 8.03
CA LYS A 14 22.28 -8.98 6.90
C LYS A 14 21.77 -8.02 5.83
N ALA A 15 20.47 -8.05 5.54
CA ALA A 15 19.86 -7.10 4.62
C ALA A 15 20.00 -5.66 5.13
N GLU A 16 19.75 -5.42 6.42
CA GLU A 16 19.92 -4.12 7.08
C GLU A 16 21.35 -3.59 6.92
N GLN A 17 22.35 -4.40 7.27
CA GLN A 17 23.75 -4.00 7.16
C GLN A 17 24.10 -3.61 5.71
N LEU A 18 23.72 -4.45 4.74
CA LEU A 18 23.99 -4.20 3.33
C LEU A 18 23.28 -2.93 2.83
N PHE A 19 22.06 -2.65 3.27
CA PHE A 19 21.36 -1.42 2.88
C PHE A 19 22.01 -0.17 3.50
N LYS A 20 22.44 -0.21 4.76
CA LYS A 20 23.20 0.89 5.38
C LYS A 20 24.51 1.17 4.65
N GLU A 21 25.26 0.12 4.31
CA GLU A 21 26.48 0.24 3.50
C GLU A 21 26.19 0.82 2.12
N THR A 22 25.09 0.40 1.47
CA THR A 22 24.72 0.92 0.14
C THR A 22 24.34 2.40 0.20
N ILE A 23 23.56 2.84 1.19
CA ILE A 23 23.24 4.27 1.37
C ILE A 23 24.52 5.08 1.57
N LYS A 24 25.43 4.60 2.43
CA LYS A 24 26.71 5.28 2.66
C LYS A 24 27.50 5.43 1.37
N LEU A 25 27.63 4.37 0.58
CA LEU A 25 28.35 4.41 -0.70
C LEU A 25 27.73 5.39 -1.70
N LEU A 26 26.39 5.48 -1.76
CA LEU A 26 25.71 6.45 -2.62
C LEU A 26 26.02 7.89 -2.19
N LEU A 27 25.92 8.19 -0.89
CA LEU A 27 26.23 9.51 -0.36
C LEU A 27 27.71 9.88 -0.58
N ASP A 28 28.63 8.93 -0.35
CA ASP A 28 30.07 9.12 -0.60
C ASP A 28 30.38 9.33 -2.09
N ALA A 29 29.55 8.78 -2.99
CA ALA A 29 29.62 8.98 -4.44
C ALA A 29 28.97 10.31 -4.91
N GLY A 30 28.45 11.12 -3.99
CA GLY A 30 27.89 12.44 -4.29
C GLY A 30 26.38 12.47 -4.55
N PHE A 31 25.67 11.35 -4.37
CA PHE A 31 24.21 11.34 -4.44
C PHE A 31 23.62 12.12 -3.26
N VAL A 32 22.58 12.92 -3.54
CA VAL A 32 21.87 13.71 -2.54
C VAL A 32 20.81 12.88 -1.82
N GLN A 33 20.37 13.31 -0.64
CA GLN A 33 19.42 12.54 0.18
C GLN A 33 18.02 12.39 -0.45
N HIS A 34 17.64 13.32 -1.32
CA HIS A 34 16.40 13.25 -2.08
C HIS A 34 16.57 12.52 -3.42
N ASP A 35 17.73 11.90 -3.68
CA ASP A 35 17.90 11.08 -4.86
C ASP A 35 17.00 9.83 -4.79
N PRO A 36 16.24 9.49 -5.86
CA PRO A 36 15.35 8.34 -5.85
C PRO A 36 16.00 7.02 -5.42
N ALA A 37 17.28 6.78 -5.76
CA ALA A 37 17.98 5.56 -5.35
C ALA A 37 18.25 5.53 -3.84
N VAL A 38 18.58 6.68 -3.24
CA VAL A 38 18.77 6.80 -1.79
C VAL A 38 17.44 6.60 -1.06
N LEU A 39 16.36 7.19 -1.58
CA LEU A 39 15.01 7.04 -1.03
C LEU A 39 14.53 5.58 -1.10
N GLU A 40 14.71 4.91 -2.23
CA GLU A 40 14.28 3.52 -2.43
C GLU A 40 14.94 2.58 -1.40
N ILE A 41 16.25 2.74 -1.17
CA ILE A 41 16.98 1.91 -0.21
C ILE A 41 16.59 2.27 1.23
N SER A 42 16.42 3.55 1.53
CA SER A 42 15.98 4.03 2.84
C SER A 42 14.59 3.49 3.19
N LEU A 43 13.68 3.44 2.22
CA LEU A 43 12.35 2.89 2.39
C LEU A 43 12.37 1.38 2.70
N LYS A 44 13.22 0.63 2.01
CA LYS A 44 13.43 -0.81 2.28
C LYS A 44 14.02 -1.04 3.67
N LEU A 45 14.94 -0.19 4.09
CA LEU A 45 15.52 -0.23 5.43
C LEU A 45 14.45 0.05 6.51
N ALA A 46 13.58 1.04 6.30
CA ALA A 46 12.44 1.31 7.17
C ALA A 46 11.49 0.11 7.27
N GLY A 47 11.21 -0.56 6.15
CA GLY A 47 10.43 -1.80 6.12
C GLY A 47 11.09 -2.95 6.90
N ILE A 48 12.42 -3.08 6.85
CA ILE A 48 13.14 -4.07 7.67
C ILE A 48 13.00 -3.76 9.16
N TYR A 49 13.06 -2.49 9.55
CA TYR A 49 12.82 -2.12 10.94
C TYR A 49 11.40 -2.48 11.41
N ASP A 50 10.37 -2.28 10.57
CA ASP A 50 9.00 -2.75 10.88
C ASP A 50 8.96 -4.26 11.10
N LEU A 51 9.61 -5.04 10.23
CA LEU A 51 9.71 -6.51 10.35
C LEU A 51 10.50 -6.99 11.57
N GLN A 52 11.41 -6.17 12.08
CA GLN A 52 12.18 -6.43 13.30
C GLN A 52 11.50 -5.85 14.56
N TYR A 53 10.28 -5.32 14.46
CA TYR A 53 9.55 -4.66 15.56
C TYR A 53 10.25 -3.43 16.14
N ARG A 54 11.14 -2.82 15.36
CA ARG A 54 11.91 -1.61 15.68
C ARG A 54 11.15 -0.38 15.22
N TYR A 55 10.00 -0.13 15.86
CA TYR A 55 8.99 0.81 15.34
C TYR A 55 9.46 2.26 15.30
N THR A 56 10.23 2.72 16.28
CA THR A 56 10.76 4.10 16.30
C THR A 56 11.68 4.35 15.11
N GLU A 57 12.51 3.37 14.77
CA GLU A 57 13.47 3.46 13.66
C GLU A 57 12.77 3.29 12.32
N ALA A 58 11.76 2.42 12.25
CA ALA A 58 10.90 2.29 11.10
C ALA A 58 10.17 3.60 10.79
N GLU A 59 9.54 4.22 11.79
CA GLU A 59 8.84 5.49 11.65
C GLU A 59 9.78 6.61 11.19
N ALA A 60 10.94 6.74 11.83
CA ALA A 60 11.95 7.72 11.43
C ALA A 60 12.41 7.50 9.97
N GLY A 61 12.56 6.24 9.55
CA GLY A 61 12.92 5.89 8.16
C GLY A 61 11.84 6.28 7.16
N PHE A 62 10.56 6.03 7.46
CA PHE A 62 9.45 6.46 6.60
C PHE A 62 9.36 7.99 6.52
N GLN A 63 9.45 8.69 7.67
CA GLN A 63 9.41 10.15 7.71
C GLN A 63 10.58 10.78 6.96
N PHE A 64 11.78 10.18 7.04
CA PHE A 64 12.93 10.59 6.24
C PHE A 64 12.61 10.53 4.74
N CYS A 65 12.06 9.41 4.26
CA CYS A 65 11.73 9.26 2.84
C CYS A 65 10.70 10.30 2.37
N LEU A 66 9.66 10.54 3.19
CA LEU A 66 8.62 11.54 2.89
C LEU A 66 9.21 12.96 2.83
N SER A 67 9.92 13.36 3.89
CA SER A 67 10.49 14.71 3.98
C SER A 67 11.50 15.00 2.88
N LYS A 68 12.34 14.01 2.52
CA LYS A 68 13.36 14.20 1.48
C LYS A 68 12.77 14.19 0.08
N ALA A 69 11.76 13.37 -0.19
CA ALA A 69 11.05 13.44 -1.46
C ALA A 69 10.36 14.80 -1.65
N GLU A 70 9.70 15.32 -0.61
CA GLU A 70 9.06 16.65 -0.61
C GLU A 70 10.08 17.79 -0.79
N GLU A 71 11.21 17.72 -0.11
CA GLU A 71 12.31 18.67 -0.25
C GLU A 71 12.83 18.69 -1.70
N GLY A 72 13.07 17.52 -2.28
CA GLY A 72 13.48 17.40 -3.68
C GLY A 72 12.48 18.04 -4.63
N LEU A 73 11.18 17.71 -4.51
CA LEU A 73 10.12 18.28 -5.34
C LEU A 73 10.01 19.81 -5.19
N LYS A 74 10.22 20.34 -3.98
CA LYS A 74 10.24 21.78 -3.75
C LYS A 74 11.40 22.45 -4.49
N ILE A 75 12.60 21.86 -4.43
CA ILE A 75 13.78 22.37 -5.13
C ILE A 75 13.53 22.39 -6.65
N PHE A 76 12.96 21.32 -7.22
CA PHE A 76 12.61 21.28 -8.64
C PHE A 76 11.66 22.42 -9.05
N LYS A 77 10.59 22.63 -8.26
CA LYS A 77 9.62 23.72 -8.49
C LYS A 77 10.24 25.11 -8.40
N GLU A 78 11.16 25.33 -7.46
CA GLU A 78 11.82 26.63 -7.26
C GLU A 78 12.85 26.95 -8.34
N LYS A 79 13.59 25.94 -8.82
CA LYS A 79 14.58 26.14 -9.87
C LYS A 79 13.96 26.27 -11.27
N GLY A 80 12.71 25.84 -11.45
CA GLY A 80 12.07 25.77 -12.76
C GLY A 80 12.78 24.79 -13.70
N GLU A 81 13.42 23.75 -13.13
CA GLU A 81 14.12 22.73 -13.91
C GLU A 81 13.11 21.88 -14.71
N GLU A 82 13.32 21.75 -16.01
CA GLU A 82 12.49 20.97 -16.95
C GLU A 82 12.80 19.45 -16.92
N ASP A 83 13.44 18.94 -15.86
CA ASP A 83 13.71 17.50 -15.73
C ASP A 83 12.46 16.76 -15.26
N ILE A 84 11.54 16.57 -16.20
CA ILE A 84 10.26 15.89 -16.02
C ILE A 84 10.47 14.46 -15.51
N GLU A 85 11.55 13.78 -15.94
CA GLU A 85 11.82 12.41 -15.53
C GLU A 85 12.20 12.35 -14.04
N GLN A 86 13.10 13.23 -13.60
CA GLN A 86 13.51 13.25 -12.20
C GLN A 86 12.40 13.74 -11.27
N GLU A 87 11.59 14.71 -11.69
CA GLU A 87 10.39 15.13 -10.95
C GLU A 87 9.38 13.98 -10.83
N MET A 88 9.07 13.29 -11.94
CA MET A 88 8.15 12.15 -11.95
C MET A 88 8.67 11.00 -11.06
N ASN A 89 9.97 10.72 -11.07
CA ASN A 89 10.59 9.71 -10.21
C ASN A 89 10.46 10.08 -8.72
N LEU A 90 10.57 11.37 -8.38
CA LEU A 90 10.35 11.86 -7.02
C LEU A 90 8.89 11.73 -6.58
N TYR A 91 7.92 12.07 -7.45
CA TYR A 91 6.50 11.82 -7.17
C TYR A 91 6.23 10.33 -6.98
N ALA A 92 6.82 9.45 -7.80
CA ALA A 92 6.72 8.01 -7.64
C ALA A 92 7.27 7.56 -6.27
N MET A 93 8.42 8.06 -5.86
CA MET A 93 9.00 7.76 -4.54
C MET A 93 8.17 8.29 -3.38
N LEU A 94 7.60 9.50 -3.50
CA LEU A 94 6.70 10.04 -2.50
C LEU A 94 5.43 9.19 -2.39
N GLY A 95 4.81 8.82 -3.52
CA GLY A 95 3.62 7.96 -3.55
C GLY A 95 3.84 6.60 -2.91
N VAL A 96 4.96 5.92 -3.26
CA VAL A 96 5.30 4.61 -2.68
C VAL A 96 5.66 4.72 -1.19
N SER A 97 6.33 5.81 -0.78
CA SER A 97 6.65 6.05 0.63
C SER A 97 5.39 6.33 1.47
N LEU A 98 4.42 7.08 0.93
CA LEU A 98 3.13 7.34 1.56
C LEU A 98 2.29 6.07 1.69
N ASP A 99 2.26 5.20 0.67
CA ASP A 99 1.62 3.89 0.75
C ASP A 99 2.21 3.06 1.90
N ALA A 100 3.54 2.91 1.90
CA ALA A 100 4.24 2.14 2.93
C ALA A 100 4.02 2.71 4.34
N TYR A 101 4.06 4.05 4.48
CA TYR A 101 3.81 4.72 5.74
C TYR A 101 2.34 4.58 6.20
N GLY A 102 1.38 4.64 5.27
CA GLY A 102 -0.03 4.39 5.53
C GLY A 102 -0.27 2.97 6.04
N LYS A 103 0.32 1.96 5.39
CA LYS A 103 0.28 0.55 5.82
C LYS A 103 0.91 0.36 7.19
N PHE A 104 2.07 1.00 7.41
CA PHE A 104 2.73 1.05 8.69
C PHE A 104 1.71 1.59 9.72
N MET A 105 1.21 2.82 9.58
CA MET A 105 0.33 3.45 10.55
C MET A 105 -0.99 2.70 10.81
N LEU A 106 -1.58 2.10 9.78
CA LEU A 106 -2.78 1.28 9.90
C LEU A 106 -2.56 0.07 10.82
N LYS A 107 -1.44 -0.66 10.69
CA LYS A 107 -1.12 -1.81 11.58
C LYS A 107 -1.05 -1.40 13.05
N ARG A 108 -0.66 -0.15 13.35
CA ARG A 108 -0.61 0.40 14.72
C ARG A 108 -1.83 1.20 15.12
N LYS A 109 -2.90 1.14 14.33
CA LYS A 109 -4.21 1.77 14.62
C LYS A 109 -4.16 3.29 14.66
N HIS A 110 -3.15 3.92 14.06
CA HIS A 110 -3.10 5.37 13.85
C HIS A 110 -3.88 5.73 12.59
N TYR A 111 -5.21 5.57 12.66
CA TYR A 111 -6.07 5.63 11.49
C TYR A 111 -6.10 7.00 10.80
N ASP A 112 -6.00 8.10 11.55
CA ASP A 112 -6.02 9.45 10.98
C ASP A 112 -4.74 9.73 10.17
N VAL A 113 -3.58 9.25 10.65
CA VAL A 113 -2.31 9.37 9.93
C VAL A 113 -2.30 8.49 8.68
N ALA A 114 -2.85 7.26 8.79
CA ALA A 114 -2.99 6.37 7.64
C ALA A 114 -3.95 6.97 6.58
N GLU A 115 -5.07 7.57 7.00
CA GLU A 115 -6.01 8.25 6.11
C GLU A 115 -5.33 9.37 5.32
N ASP A 116 -4.59 10.26 5.99
CA ASP A 116 -3.85 11.34 5.34
C ASP A 116 -2.84 10.79 4.33
N ALA A 117 -2.04 9.80 4.74
CA ALA A 117 -1.03 9.19 3.89
C ALA A 117 -1.63 8.60 2.59
N TYR A 118 -2.72 7.82 2.71
CA TYR A 118 -3.38 7.25 1.54
C TYR A 118 -4.06 8.30 0.66
N ILE A 119 -4.72 9.31 1.22
CA ILE A 119 -5.32 10.40 0.44
C ILE A 119 -4.26 11.13 -0.38
N ARG A 120 -3.10 11.40 0.22
CA ARG A 120 -1.98 12.07 -0.46
C ARG A 120 -1.38 11.19 -1.55
N ALA A 121 -1.19 9.89 -1.30
CA ALA A 121 -0.71 8.94 -2.30
C ALA A 121 -1.67 8.84 -3.49
N ILE A 122 -2.98 8.78 -3.23
CA ILE A 122 -4.03 8.75 -4.26
C ILE A 122 -3.95 10.00 -5.15
N LYS A 123 -3.83 11.19 -4.54
CA LYS A 123 -3.71 12.44 -5.31
C LYS A 123 -2.50 12.44 -6.24
N ILE A 124 -1.35 11.93 -5.79
CA ILE A 124 -0.16 11.79 -6.62
C ILE A 124 -0.42 10.83 -7.79
N CYS A 125 -1.03 9.66 -7.52
CA CYS A 125 -1.35 8.68 -8.55
C CYS A 125 -2.41 9.15 -9.57
N GLU A 126 -3.34 10.02 -9.16
CA GLU A 126 -4.41 10.53 -10.01
C GLU A 126 -4.02 11.75 -10.84
N ASN A 127 -3.04 12.54 -10.38
CA ASN A 127 -2.65 13.78 -11.02
C ASN A 127 -1.25 13.68 -11.63
N GLU A 128 -0.24 13.45 -10.79
CA GLU A 128 1.17 13.59 -11.17
C GLU A 128 1.68 12.36 -11.95
N LEU A 129 1.14 11.18 -11.66
CA LEU A 129 1.54 9.91 -12.29
C LEU A 129 0.50 9.36 -13.26
N ALA A 130 -0.49 10.17 -13.64
CA ALA A 130 -1.52 9.76 -14.58
C ALA A 130 -0.97 9.64 -16.00
N ASP A 131 -1.30 8.55 -16.70
CA ASP A 131 -0.93 8.37 -18.11
C ASP A 131 -2.18 8.44 -18.99
N LYS A 132 -2.14 9.28 -20.02
CA LYS A 132 -3.25 9.47 -20.99
C LYS A 132 -4.61 9.70 -20.33
N GLY A 133 -4.63 10.45 -19.23
CA GLY A 133 -5.85 10.76 -18.47
C GLY A 133 -6.42 9.58 -17.66
N LYS A 134 -5.66 8.49 -17.53
CA LYS A 134 -5.99 7.36 -16.65
C LYS A 134 -5.18 7.44 -15.37
N PRO A 135 -5.79 7.22 -14.19
CA PRO A 135 -5.05 7.12 -12.94
C PRO A 135 -3.99 6.02 -13.00
N HIS A 136 -2.88 6.21 -12.28
CA HIS A 136 -1.85 5.19 -12.15
C HIS A 136 -2.44 3.88 -11.58
N PRO A 137 -2.01 2.67 -12.03
CA PRO A 137 -2.59 1.40 -11.59
C PRO A 137 -2.65 1.20 -10.06
N GLN A 138 -1.68 1.76 -9.33
CA GLN A 138 -1.63 1.73 -7.86
C GLN A 138 -2.85 2.39 -7.17
N THR A 139 -3.58 3.27 -7.87
CA THR A 139 -4.75 3.99 -7.34
C THR A 139 -5.81 3.02 -6.80
N ALA A 140 -6.03 1.88 -7.47
CA ALA A 140 -7.01 0.89 -7.04
C ALA A 140 -6.64 0.28 -5.67
N THR A 141 -5.36 -0.06 -5.48
CA THR A 141 -4.85 -0.62 -4.21
C THR A 141 -4.94 0.41 -3.08
N LEU A 142 -4.54 1.66 -3.33
CA LEU A 142 -4.60 2.73 -2.33
C LEU A 142 -6.04 3.02 -1.90
N LEU A 143 -7.00 3.00 -2.83
CA LEU A 143 -8.42 3.17 -2.51
C LEU A 143 -8.96 2.02 -1.67
N ASN A 144 -8.55 0.78 -1.97
CA ASN A 144 -8.93 -0.38 -1.18
C ASN A 144 -8.38 -0.31 0.26
N ASP A 145 -7.13 0.12 0.41
CA ASP A 145 -6.49 0.30 1.71
C ASP A 145 -7.15 1.45 2.50
N LEU A 146 -7.48 2.56 1.84
CA LEU A 146 -8.26 3.65 2.44
C LEU A 146 -9.67 3.18 2.85
N GLY A 147 -10.29 2.28 2.06
CA GLY A 147 -11.53 1.61 2.43
C GLY A 147 -11.39 0.83 3.74
N THR A 148 -10.28 0.12 3.92
CA THR A 148 -9.95 -0.58 5.17
C THR A 148 -9.78 0.39 6.34
N VAL A 149 -9.12 1.54 6.14
CA VAL A 149 -9.01 2.59 7.17
C VAL A 149 -10.41 3.06 7.61
N TYR A 150 -11.30 3.35 6.67
CA TYR A 150 -12.66 3.76 7.00
C TYR A 150 -13.48 2.67 7.69
N GLU A 151 -13.28 1.39 7.33
CA GLU A 151 -13.89 0.26 8.04
C GLU A 151 -13.44 0.22 9.51
N GLN A 152 -12.14 0.39 9.76
CA GLN A 152 -11.59 0.42 11.13
C GLN A 152 -12.12 1.61 11.94
N LYS A 153 -12.33 2.75 11.28
CA LYS A 153 -13.01 3.94 11.86
C LYS A 153 -14.53 3.76 11.98
N LYS A 154 -15.08 2.59 11.62
CA LYS A 154 -16.53 2.27 11.58
C LYS A 154 -17.35 3.18 10.65
N ASN A 155 -16.69 3.84 9.69
CA ASN A 155 -17.35 4.63 8.66
C ASN A 155 -17.63 3.76 7.42
N TYR A 156 -18.60 2.85 7.54
CA TYR A 156 -18.88 1.85 6.51
C TYR A 156 -19.37 2.47 5.19
N LYS A 157 -20.03 3.64 5.24
CA LYS A 157 -20.45 4.37 4.04
C LYS A 157 -19.25 4.81 3.21
N LYS A 158 -18.27 5.48 3.83
CA LYS A 158 -17.04 5.88 3.13
C LYS A 158 -16.20 4.68 2.71
N ALA A 159 -16.14 3.63 3.54
CA ALA A 159 -15.44 2.39 3.19
C ALA A 159 -15.99 1.78 1.88
N MET A 160 -17.32 1.67 1.78
CA MET A 160 -17.99 1.16 0.58
C MET A 160 -17.75 2.04 -0.65
N GLU A 161 -17.75 3.36 -0.48
CA GLU A 161 -17.44 4.30 -1.56
C GLU A 161 -16.05 4.08 -2.13
N MET A 162 -15.04 3.96 -1.26
CA MET A 162 -13.65 3.75 -1.68
C MET A 162 -13.46 2.40 -2.37
N VAL A 163 -14.02 1.33 -1.79
CA VAL A 163 -13.93 -0.03 -2.36
C VAL A 163 -14.66 -0.14 -3.70
N CYS A 164 -15.82 0.52 -3.87
CA CYS A 164 -16.51 0.58 -5.16
C CYS A 164 -15.69 1.33 -6.22
N ARG A 165 -14.98 2.40 -5.84
CA ARG A 165 -14.08 3.13 -6.74
C ARG A 165 -12.87 2.27 -7.12
N ALA A 166 -12.28 1.56 -6.15
CA ALA A 166 -11.20 0.61 -6.37
C ALA A 166 -11.61 -0.51 -7.36
N GLU A 167 -12.81 -1.09 -7.18
CA GLU A 167 -13.33 -2.14 -8.05
C GLU A 167 -13.40 -1.68 -9.51
N LYS A 168 -13.87 -0.46 -9.76
CA LYS A 168 -13.96 0.09 -11.13
C LYS A 168 -12.59 0.23 -11.79
N LEU A 169 -11.57 0.59 -11.03
CA LEU A 169 -10.21 0.76 -11.55
C LEU A 169 -9.46 -0.56 -11.73
N ALA A 170 -9.83 -1.61 -10.99
CA ALA A 170 -9.14 -2.90 -11.00
C ALA A 170 -9.70 -3.91 -12.02
N GLN A 171 -10.63 -3.55 -12.90
CA GLN A 171 -11.26 -4.52 -13.83
C GLN A 171 -10.24 -5.23 -14.73
N ASP A 172 -9.16 -4.54 -15.12
CA ASP A 172 -8.09 -5.08 -15.95
C ASP A 172 -6.94 -5.69 -15.12
N SER A 173 -7.09 -5.80 -13.80
CA SER A 173 -6.09 -6.32 -12.86
C SER A 173 -6.71 -7.41 -11.97
N PRO A 174 -6.82 -8.66 -12.47
CA PRO A 174 -7.53 -9.74 -11.80
C PRO A 174 -7.11 -9.99 -10.35
N ASP A 175 -5.81 -9.91 -10.07
CA ASP A 175 -5.22 -10.17 -8.76
C ASP A 175 -5.69 -9.12 -7.74
N ASN A 176 -5.54 -7.83 -8.08
CA ASN A 176 -6.04 -6.72 -7.26
C ASN A 176 -7.56 -6.77 -7.09
N LEU A 177 -8.29 -7.15 -8.15
CA LEU A 177 -9.74 -7.24 -8.11
C LEU A 177 -10.22 -8.32 -7.11
N ALA A 178 -9.52 -9.45 -7.00
CA ALA A 178 -9.89 -10.50 -6.05
C ALA A 178 -9.91 -9.99 -4.60
N VAL A 179 -8.85 -9.27 -4.19
CA VAL A 179 -8.73 -8.68 -2.84
C VAL A 179 -9.79 -7.60 -2.60
N ILE A 180 -10.01 -6.72 -3.58
CA ILE A 180 -11.04 -5.67 -3.50
C ILE A 180 -12.44 -6.26 -3.30
N LEU A 181 -12.76 -7.33 -4.02
CA LEU A 181 -14.04 -8.02 -3.88
C LEU A 181 -14.20 -8.69 -2.50
N CYS A 182 -13.12 -9.21 -1.92
CA CYS A 182 -13.13 -9.73 -0.56
C CYS A 182 -13.45 -8.66 0.49
N ASN A 183 -12.85 -7.48 0.35
CA ASN A 183 -13.11 -6.35 1.23
C ASN A 183 -14.55 -5.84 1.06
N LYS A 184 -15.04 -5.74 -0.18
CA LYS A 184 -16.43 -5.38 -0.47
C LYS A 184 -17.42 -6.37 0.15
N ALA A 185 -17.17 -7.67 -0.01
CA ALA A 185 -17.99 -8.72 0.58
C ALA A 185 -18.01 -8.63 2.12
N SER A 186 -16.86 -8.36 2.73
CA SER A 186 -16.76 -8.19 4.19
C SER A 186 -17.57 -6.98 4.68
N LEU A 187 -17.57 -5.87 3.95
CA LEU A 187 -18.41 -4.70 4.24
C LEU A 187 -19.91 -5.02 4.08
N LEU A 188 -20.30 -5.74 3.03
CA LEU A 188 -21.70 -6.16 2.83
C LEU A 188 -22.21 -7.07 3.95
N LEU A 189 -21.36 -7.99 4.45
CA LEU A 189 -21.73 -8.82 5.60
C LEU A 189 -22.05 -8.01 6.85
N ARG A 190 -21.34 -6.91 7.08
CA ARG A 190 -21.63 -6.01 8.21
C ARG A 190 -22.97 -5.29 8.07
N ASN A 191 -23.42 -5.05 6.85
CA ASN A 191 -24.72 -4.46 6.55
C ASN A 191 -25.87 -5.50 6.51
N GLY A 192 -25.55 -6.80 6.59
CA GLY A 192 -26.54 -7.89 6.56
C GLY A 192 -26.79 -8.47 5.17
N ASP A 193 -26.12 -7.96 4.14
CA ASP A 193 -26.31 -8.34 2.73
C ASP A 193 -25.56 -9.63 2.36
N ARG A 194 -25.97 -10.72 3.01
CA ARG A 194 -25.25 -11.99 3.00
C ARG A 194 -25.22 -12.70 1.65
N GLU A 195 -26.31 -12.61 0.89
CA GLU A 195 -26.40 -13.23 -0.44
C GLU A 195 -25.42 -12.56 -1.42
N GLU A 196 -25.41 -11.23 -1.45
CA GLU A 196 -24.51 -10.46 -2.31
C GLU A 196 -23.04 -10.68 -1.89
N ALA A 197 -22.74 -10.64 -0.59
CA ALA A 197 -21.40 -10.96 -0.08
C ALA A 197 -20.93 -12.36 -0.52
N THR A 198 -21.81 -13.36 -0.47
CA THR A 198 -21.48 -14.73 -0.90
C THR A 198 -21.18 -14.78 -2.40
N ALA A 199 -21.95 -14.06 -3.23
CA ALA A 199 -21.69 -13.96 -4.66
C ALA A 199 -20.33 -13.31 -4.95
N LEU A 200 -19.99 -12.24 -4.21
CA LEU A 200 -18.69 -11.57 -4.33
C LEU A 200 -17.53 -12.47 -3.89
N PHE A 201 -17.65 -13.19 -2.77
CA PHE A 201 -16.63 -14.16 -2.35
C PHE A 201 -16.40 -15.25 -3.41
N ARG A 202 -17.46 -15.80 -4.01
CA ARG A 202 -17.29 -16.77 -5.10
C ARG A 202 -16.60 -16.17 -6.33
N ARG A 203 -16.86 -14.90 -6.65
CA ARG A 203 -16.17 -14.20 -7.74
C ARG A 203 -14.70 -13.99 -7.39
N ALA A 204 -14.40 -13.55 -6.18
CA ALA A 204 -13.03 -13.38 -5.68
C ALA A 204 -12.24 -14.69 -5.72
N LEU A 205 -12.84 -15.81 -5.29
CA LEU A 205 -12.21 -17.12 -5.33
C LEU A 205 -11.81 -17.53 -6.75
N ARG A 206 -12.70 -17.37 -7.73
CA ARG A 206 -12.38 -17.71 -9.13
C ARG A 206 -11.24 -16.87 -9.70
N LEU A 207 -11.17 -15.59 -9.32
CA LEU A 207 -10.07 -14.71 -9.74
C LEU A 207 -8.76 -15.14 -9.09
N ALA A 208 -8.77 -15.37 -7.77
CA ALA A 208 -7.60 -15.79 -7.00
C ALA A 208 -7.07 -17.17 -7.44
N GLU A 209 -7.94 -18.12 -7.78
CA GLU A 209 -7.55 -19.43 -8.33
C GLU A 209 -6.89 -19.29 -9.72
N LYS A 210 -7.35 -18.35 -10.54
CA LYS A 210 -6.76 -18.07 -11.84
C LYS A 210 -5.38 -17.42 -11.72
N SER A 211 -5.18 -16.58 -10.71
CA SER A 211 -3.92 -15.87 -10.45
C SER A 211 -2.96 -16.64 -9.53
N GLN A 212 -3.39 -17.79 -8.98
CA GLN A 212 -2.63 -18.57 -7.99
C GLN A 212 -2.29 -17.77 -6.72
N ASP A 213 -3.22 -16.90 -6.29
CA ASP A 213 -3.13 -16.16 -5.04
C ASP A 213 -3.64 -17.02 -3.87
N ASP A 214 -2.74 -17.82 -3.28
CA ASP A 214 -3.04 -18.73 -2.18
C ASP A 214 -3.59 -18.02 -0.94
N ASP A 215 -3.11 -16.82 -0.63
CA ASP A 215 -3.54 -16.05 0.54
C ASP A 215 -5.00 -15.64 0.40
N THR A 216 -5.39 -15.09 -0.76
CA THR A 216 -6.78 -14.74 -1.05
C THR A 216 -7.66 -15.99 -1.10
N ILE A 217 -7.20 -17.10 -1.69
CA ILE A 217 -7.94 -18.38 -1.71
C ILE A 217 -8.24 -18.84 -0.28
N ILE A 218 -7.23 -18.88 0.59
CA ILE A 218 -7.38 -19.30 1.99
C ILE A 218 -8.35 -18.36 2.72
N PHE A 219 -8.18 -17.05 2.57
CA PHE A 219 -9.05 -16.05 3.19
C PHE A 219 -10.52 -16.27 2.80
N VAL A 220 -10.80 -16.39 1.50
CA VAL A 220 -12.17 -16.57 0.99
C VAL A 220 -12.78 -17.87 1.49
N ARG A 221 -12.01 -18.97 1.53
CA ARG A 221 -12.49 -20.26 2.05
C ARG A 221 -12.86 -20.16 3.53
N ILE A 222 -12.07 -19.47 4.34
CA ILE A 222 -12.38 -19.21 5.76
C ILE A 222 -13.61 -18.31 5.90
N ALA A 223 -13.73 -17.26 5.09
CA ALA A 223 -14.89 -16.37 5.14
C ALA A 223 -16.18 -17.12 4.78
N MET A 224 -16.16 -17.92 3.70
CA MET A 224 -17.32 -18.71 3.28
C MET A 224 -17.69 -19.82 4.28
N SER A 225 -16.73 -20.44 4.96
CA SER A 225 -17.04 -21.45 5.99
C SER A 225 -17.74 -20.85 7.21
N LYS A 226 -17.32 -19.64 7.63
CA LYS A 226 -18.00 -18.86 8.68
C LYS A 226 -19.40 -18.45 8.25
N LEU A 227 -19.59 -18.15 6.96
CA LEU A 227 -20.93 -17.95 6.44
C LEU A 227 -21.74 -19.22 6.57
N ALA A 228 -21.28 -20.37 6.09
CA ALA A 228 -22.05 -21.62 6.13
C ALA A 228 -22.46 -22.11 7.54
N ALA A 229 -21.81 -21.65 8.61
CA ALA A 229 -22.16 -22.03 9.98
C ALA A 229 -23.57 -21.51 10.38
N PRO A 230 -24.43 -22.36 10.98
CA PRO A 230 -25.70 -21.88 11.53
C PRO A 230 -25.46 -20.88 12.64
N LEU A 231 -26.25 -19.80 12.68
CA LEU A 231 -26.22 -18.83 13.78
C LEU A 231 -26.40 -19.59 15.09
N ARG A 232 -25.42 -19.52 16.01
CA ARG A 232 -25.67 -19.93 17.40
C ARG A 232 -26.80 -19.05 17.89
N LYS A 233 -27.98 -19.63 18.08
CA LYS A 233 -29.03 -19.01 18.89
C LYS A 233 -28.40 -18.76 20.26
N THR A 234 -28.28 -17.50 20.62
CA THR A 234 -28.02 -17.13 22.01
C THR A 234 -29.37 -17.22 22.68
N ASP A 235 -29.51 -18.17 23.60
CA ASP A 235 -30.68 -18.30 24.48
C ASP A 235 -30.69 -17.16 25.50
#